data_AF-A0A1L9UPZ1-F1
#
_entry.id   AF-A0A1L9UPZ1-F1
#
_cell.length_a   1.000
_cell.length_b   1.000
_cell.length_c   1.000
_cell.angle_alpha   90.00
_cell.angle_beta   90.00
_cell.angle_gamma   90.00
#
_symmetry.space_group_name_H-M   'P 1'
#
loop_
_entity.id
_entity.type
_entity.pdbx_description
1 polymer ?
#
loop_
_entity_poly.entity_id
_entity_poly.type
_entity_poly.pdbx_seq_one_letter_code
_entity_poly.pdbx_strand_id
1 'polypeptide(L)'
;MSEFPTLQPAFTFKVTIDAPLGVGSASRQNNLQVVPMTGGAVKSVPGFSPALDAEFVGVGNDYIRADADGKHLRLNAHGVIKPKDGDDLIYLNYTGVVTMLPEVQAVFAGAASDGSTPFNTAFTHITFEVR
;
A
#
# COMPACT_ATOMS: atom_id res chain seq x y z
N MET A 1 -2.60 0.12 35.61
CA MET A 1 -2.15 -0.65 34.42
C MET A 1 -2.03 0.36 33.31
N SER A 2 -0.82 0.74 32.92
CA SER A 2 -0.61 1.72 31.86
C SER A 2 -1.05 1.13 30.52
N GLU A 3 -1.98 1.82 29.85
CA GLU A 3 -2.61 1.44 28.59
C GLU A 3 -1.60 1.57 27.43
N PHE A 4 -0.74 0.58 27.23
CA PHE A 4 0.13 0.54 26.06
C PHE A 4 -0.68 0.18 24.80
N PRO A 5 -0.38 0.80 23.64
CA PRO A 5 -1.05 0.46 22.40
C PRO A 5 -0.73 -0.99 22.00
N THR A 6 -1.77 -1.75 21.68
CA THR A 6 -1.66 -3.11 21.13
C THR A 6 -2.23 -3.16 19.73
N LEU A 7 -1.67 -4.00 18.86
CA LEU A 7 -2.18 -4.24 17.52
C LEU A 7 -2.92 -5.58 17.46
N GLN A 8 -4.02 -5.61 16.70
CA GLN A 8 -4.70 -6.85 16.33
C GLN A 8 -4.76 -6.95 14.80
N PRO A 9 -4.57 -8.15 14.21
CA PRO A 9 -4.82 -8.35 12.79
C PRO A 9 -6.27 -7.98 12.44
N ALA A 10 -6.45 -7.17 11.40
CA ALA A 10 -7.76 -6.67 10.98
C ALA A 10 -8.06 -7.05 9.53
N PHE A 11 -7.29 -6.54 8.58
CA PHE A 11 -7.52 -6.69 7.15
C PHE A 11 -6.27 -7.16 6.42
N THR A 12 -6.48 -7.91 5.34
CA THR A 12 -5.47 -8.22 4.33
C THR A 12 -5.80 -7.46 3.06
N PHE A 13 -4.85 -6.67 2.57
CA PHE A 13 -4.92 -5.97 1.29
C PHE A 13 -4.13 -6.75 0.25
N LYS A 14 -4.78 -7.10 -0.87
CA LYS A 14 -4.12 -7.66 -2.05
C LYS A 14 -4.37 -6.72 -3.21
N VAL A 15 -3.37 -5.92 -3.56
CA VAL A 15 -3.49 -4.91 -4.62
C VAL A 15 -2.83 -5.44 -5.88
N THR A 16 -3.53 -5.33 -7.00
CA THR A 16 -2.97 -5.57 -8.33
C THR A 16 -2.47 -4.25 -8.87
N ILE A 17 -1.22 -4.22 -9.33
CA ILE A 17 -0.55 -3.02 -9.82
C ILE A 17 -0.02 -3.22 -11.24
N ASP A 18 0.04 -2.12 -11.99
CA ASP A 18 0.72 -2.07 -13.29
C ASP A 18 2.17 -1.59 -13.17
N ALA A 19 2.89 -1.57 -14.29
CA ALA A 19 4.24 -1.04 -14.37
C ALA A 19 4.30 0.44 -13.92
N PRO A 20 5.38 0.85 -13.23
CA PRO A 20 5.54 2.22 -12.76
C PRO A 20 5.69 3.21 -13.93
N LEU A 21 4.99 4.34 -13.82
CA LEU A 21 5.13 5.49 -14.70
C LEU A 21 6.19 6.44 -14.11
N GLY A 22 7.37 6.47 -14.73
CA GLY A 22 8.49 7.32 -14.30
C GLY A 22 8.26 8.79 -14.64
N VAL A 23 7.92 9.60 -13.64
CA VAL A 23 7.74 11.06 -13.80
C VAL A 23 9.06 11.81 -13.61
N GLY A 24 9.94 11.31 -12.74
CA GLY A 24 11.23 11.94 -12.44
C GLY A 24 11.12 13.12 -11.47
N SER A 25 12.10 14.02 -11.48
CA SER A 25 12.13 15.21 -10.63
C SER A 25 12.80 16.39 -11.32
N ALA A 26 12.02 17.42 -11.65
CA ALA A 26 12.55 18.65 -12.25
C ALA A 26 13.25 19.58 -11.23
N SER A 27 12.82 19.60 -9.97
CA SER A 27 13.32 20.57 -8.97
C SER A 27 13.52 20.03 -7.56
N ARG A 28 12.88 18.91 -7.21
CA ARG A 28 12.83 18.41 -5.81
C ARG A 28 13.94 17.41 -5.47
N GLN A 29 14.78 17.07 -6.45
CA GLN A 29 15.80 16.01 -6.41
C GLN A 29 15.30 14.64 -5.87
N ASN A 30 13.97 14.42 -5.85
CA ASN A 30 13.35 13.17 -5.43
C ASN A 30 12.45 12.62 -6.54
N ASN A 31 12.91 11.57 -7.22
CA ASN A 31 12.18 11.01 -8.36
C ASN A 31 10.80 10.52 -7.93
N LEU A 32 9.76 10.95 -8.67
CA LEU A 32 8.40 10.45 -8.55
C LEU A 32 8.19 9.29 -9.53
N GLN A 33 7.63 8.21 -9.01
CA GLN A 33 7.02 7.14 -9.79
C GLN A 33 5.55 7.05 -9.43
N VAL A 34 4.69 6.91 -10.43
CA VAL A 34 3.26 6.68 -10.22
C VAL A 34 2.94 5.24 -10.59
N VAL A 35 2.44 4.47 -9.64
CA VAL A 35 2.09 3.06 -9.82
C VAL A 35 0.57 2.93 -9.85
N PRO A 36 -0.03 2.59 -11.01
CA PRO A 36 -1.47 2.38 -11.09
C PRO A 36 -1.88 1.13 -10.30
N MET A 37 -2.90 1.27 -9.47
CA MET A 37 -3.56 0.18 -8.74
C MET A 37 -4.82 -0.22 -9.52
N THR A 38 -4.72 -1.26 -10.34
CA THR A 38 -5.72 -1.64 -11.34
C THR A 38 -6.80 -2.57 -10.82
N GLY A 39 -6.65 -3.08 -9.60
CA GLY A 39 -7.64 -3.93 -8.95
C GLY A 39 -7.11 -4.48 -7.64
N GLY A 40 -7.83 -5.46 -7.10
CA GLY A 40 -7.46 -6.10 -5.84
C GLY A 40 -8.64 -6.35 -4.93
N ALA A 41 -8.33 -6.92 -3.76
CA ALA A 41 -9.32 -7.23 -2.74
C ALA A 41 -8.82 -6.83 -1.34
N VAL A 42 -9.77 -6.49 -0.48
CA VAL A 42 -9.56 -6.22 0.94
C VAL A 42 -10.47 -7.16 1.72
N LYS A 43 -9.89 -7.95 2.62
CA LYS A 43 -10.65 -8.92 3.40
C LYS A 43 -10.27 -8.90 4.87
N SER A 44 -11.25 -8.88 5.76
CA SER A 44 -11.03 -9.01 7.20
C SER A 44 -10.58 -10.41 7.58
N VAL A 45 -9.72 -10.53 8.59
CA VAL A 45 -9.38 -11.82 9.18
C VAL A 45 -10.61 -12.43 9.88
N PRO A 46 -10.74 -13.77 9.96
CA PRO A 46 -11.84 -14.39 10.66
C PRO A 46 -11.95 -13.90 12.11
N GLY A 47 -13.14 -13.49 12.52
CA GLY A 47 -13.43 -13.01 13.88
C GLY A 47 -13.17 -11.53 14.14
N PHE A 48 -12.59 -10.78 13.19
CA PHE A 48 -12.49 -9.32 13.31
C PHE A 48 -13.83 -8.64 13.01
N SER A 49 -14.16 -7.59 13.76
CA SER A 49 -15.35 -6.76 13.56
C SER A 49 -14.97 -5.27 13.53
N PRO A 50 -15.44 -4.49 12.54
CA PRO A 50 -16.39 -4.86 11.49
C PRO A 50 -15.76 -5.78 10.44
N ALA A 51 -16.54 -6.76 9.97
CA ALA A 51 -16.14 -7.64 8.88
C ALA A 51 -16.19 -6.87 7.55
N LEU A 52 -15.22 -7.11 6.67
CA LEU A 52 -15.13 -6.48 5.36
C LEU A 52 -14.69 -7.51 4.33
N ASP A 53 -15.42 -7.59 3.22
CA ASP A 53 -15.01 -8.27 2.00
C ASP A 53 -15.30 -7.32 0.84
N ALA A 54 -14.27 -6.70 0.29
CA ALA A 54 -14.38 -5.61 -0.66
C ALA A 54 -13.39 -5.77 -1.82
N GLU A 55 -13.71 -5.15 -2.95
CA GLU A 55 -12.87 -5.13 -4.15
C GLU A 55 -12.51 -3.70 -4.53
N PHE A 56 -11.31 -3.50 -5.05
CA PHE A 56 -10.93 -2.21 -5.63
C PHE A 56 -11.81 -1.91 -6.84
N VAL A 57 -12.28 -0.67 -6.95
CA VAL A 57 -13.07 -0.18 -8.08
C VAL A 57 -12.37 1.01 -8.74
N GLY A 58 -12.37 1.01 -10.08
CA GLY A 58 -11.62 1.99 -10.86
C GLY A 58 -10.10 1.77 -10.77
N VAL A 59 -9.34 2.81 -11.12
CA VAL A 59 -7.87 2.80 -11.06
C VAL A 59 -7.43 3.79 -9.98
N GLY A 60 -6.84 3.26 -8.92
CA GLY A 60 -6.12 4.03 -7.92
C GLY A 60 -4.67 4.28 -8.35
N ASN A 61 -3.93 5.08 -7.58
CA ASN A 61 -2.50 5.29 -7.82
C ASN A 61 -1.72 5.36 -6.52
N ASP A 62 -0.52 4.79 -6.50
CA ASP A 62 0.52 5.07 -5.51
C ASP A 62 1.55 6.05 -6.06
N TYR A 63 1.72 7.17 -5.36
CA TYR A 63 2.65 8.24 -5.72
C TYR A 63 3.95 8.07 -4.92
N ILE A 64 4.82 7.21 -5.42
CA ILE A 64 6.04 6.78 -4.74
C ILE A 64 7.16 7.80 -4.98
N ARG A 65 7.77 8.27 -3.90
CA ARG A 65 8.94 9.17 -3.95
C ARG A 65 10.14 8.53 -3.29
N ALA A 66 11.27 8.49 -4.00
CA ALA A 66 12.54 8.11 -3.37
C ALA A 66 13.11 9.28 -2.56
N ASP A 67 13.53 9.02 -1.32
CA ASP A 67 14.30 10.00 -0.56
C ASP A 67 15.64 10.30 -1.26
N ALA A 68 16.22 11.47 -1.00
CA ALA A 68 17.45 11.91 -1.67
C ALA A 68 18.66 10.99 -1.40
N ASP A 69 18.64 10.21 -0.31
CA ASP A 69 19.67 9.22 0.01
C ASP A 69 19.50 7.89 -0.73
N GLY A 70 18.38 7.69 -1.44
CA GLY A 70 18.02 6.46 -2.14
C GLY A 70 17.71 5.27 -1.22
N LYS A 71 17.71 5.46 0.11
CA LYS A 71 17.54 4.39 1.10
C LYS A 71 16.09 4.15 1.47
N HIS A 72 15.20 5.11 1.19
CA HIS A 72 13.80 5.01 1.53
C HIS A 72 12.90 5.41 0.38
N LEU A 73 11.77 4.72 0.24
CA LEU A 73 10.64 5.16 -0.58
C LEU A 73 9.53 5.64 0.33
N ARG A 74 8.86 6.72 -0.09
CA ARG A 74 7.68 7.30 0.54
C ARG A 74 6.47 6.94 -0.32
N LEU A 75 5.59 6.11 0.23
CA LEU A 75 4.34 5.71 -0.39
C LEU A 75 3.27 6.75 -0.09
N ASN A 76 2.40 6.99 -1.06
CA ASN A 76 1.19 7.77 -0.87
C ASN A 76 0.18 7.30 -1.90
N ALA A 77 -0.63 6.33 -1.50
CA ALA A 77 -1.55 5.67 -2.38
C ALA A 77 -2.99 6.06 -2.10
N HIS A 78 -3.76 6.13 -3.18
CA HIS A 78 -5.16 6.54 -3.17
C HIS A 78 -5.96 5.51 -3.95
N GLY A 79 -6.94 4.90 -3.29
CA GLY A 79 -7.82 3.91 -3.89
C GLY A 79 -9.25 4.04 -3.41
N VAL A 80 -10.14 3.36 -4.11
CA VAL A 80 -11.54 3.21 -3.72
C VAL A 80 -11.87 1.73 -3.74
N ILE A 81 -12.48 1.24 -2.67
CA ILE A 81 -12.97 -0.13 -2.57
C ILE A 81 -14.48 -0.14 -2.40
N LYS A 82 -15.12 -1.20 -2.90
CA LYS A 82 -16.55 -1.45 -2.78
C LYS A 82 -16.76 -2.77 -2.02
N PRO A 83 -17.45 -2.77 -0.86
CA PRO A 83 -17.89 -3.99 -0.20
C PRO A 83 -18.77 -4.85 -1.11
N LYS A 84 -18.70 -6.16 -0.99
CA LYS A 84 -19.51 -7.09 -1.81
C LYS A 84 -20.96 -7.17 -1.35
N ASP A 85 -21.21 -6.85 -0.09
CA ASP A 85 -22.51 -6.91 0.58
C ASP A 85 -23.20 -5.55 0.67
N GLY A 86 -22.65 -4.50 0.04
CA GLY A 86 -23.21 -3.16 0.07
C GLY A 86 -22.83 -2.32 -1.14
N ASP A 87 -23.44 -1.14 -1.23
CA ASP A 87 -23.19 -0.18 -2.31
C ASP A 87 -22.31 1.01 -1.91
N ASP A 88 -22.07 1.19 -0.61
CA ASP A 88 -21.27 2.30 -0.09
C ASP A 88 -19.80 2.14 -0.45
N LEU A 89 -19.24 3.19 -1.07
CA LEU A 89 -17.83 3.23 -1.41
C LEU A 89 -17.00 3.62 -0.19
N ILE A 90 -15.82 3.01 -0.10
CA ILE A 90 -14.83 3.33 0.92
C ILE A 90 -13.60 3.88 0.21
N TYR A 91 -13.25 5.12 0.50
CA TYR A 91 -11.97 5.65 0.08
C TYR A 91 -10.88 5.17 1.04
N LEU A 92 -9.75 4.77 0.48
CA LEU A 92 -8.56 4.43 1.25
C LEU A 92 -7.39 5.31 0.82
N ASN A 93 -6.68 5.83 1.81
CA ASN A 93 -5.35 6.38 1.63
C ASN A 93 -4.38 5.55 2.46
N TYR A 94 -3.28 5.10 1.84
CA TYR A 94 -2.17 4.57 2.62
C TYR A 94 -0.90 5.35 2.34
N THR A 95 -0.27 5.81 3.42
CA THR A 95 1.06 6.40 3.38
C THR A 95 2.03 5.45 4.05
N GLY A 96 3.29 5.47 3.65
CA GLY A 96 4.23 4.52 4.21
C GLY A 96 5.67 4.78 3.84
N VAL A 97 6.54 4.00 4.47
CA VAL A 97 7.97 4.02 4.24
C VAL A 97 8.42 2.61 3.91
N VAL A 98 9.17 2.48 2.83
CA VAL A 98 9.87 1.24 2.46
C VAL A 98 11.37 1.50 2.56
N THR A 99 12.08 0.64 3.30
CA THR A 99 13.54 0.67 3.38
C THR A 99 14.12 -0.16 2.24
N MET A 100 14.98 0.45 1.44
CA MET A 100 15.57 -0.11 0.22
C MET A 100 16.77 -1.02 0.52
N LEU A 101 16.51 -2.14 1.17
CA LEU A 101 17.50 -3.21 1.34
C LEU A 101 17.70 -4.00 0.03
N PRO A 102 18.82 -4.72 -0.15
CA PRO A 102 19.09 -5.52 -1.35
C PRO A 102 17.97 -6.50 -1.69
N GLU A 103 17.34 -7.11 -0.68
CA GLU A 103 16.24 -8.06 -0.86
C GLU A 103 14.99 -7.37 -1.41
N VAL A 104 14.70 -6.14 -0.95
CA VAL A 104 13.58 -5.34 -1.46
C VAL A 104 13.82 -4.94 -2.92
N GLN A 105 15.04 -4.57 -3.27
CA GLN A 105 15.41 -4.27 -4.65
C GLN A 105 15.24 -5.50 -5.55
N ALA A 106 15.62 -6.69 -5.07
CA ALA A 106 15.43 -7.94 -5.80
C ALA A 106 13.95 -8.25 -6.04
N VAL A 107 13.06 -7.98 -5.06
CA VAL A 107 11.61 -8.13 -5.23
C VAL A 107 11.10 -7.20 -6.32
N PHE A 108 11.48 -5.92 -6.30
CA PHE A 108 11.06 -4.95 -7.33
C PHE A 108 11.62 -5.25 -8.71
N ALA A 109 12.79 -5.87 -8.80
CA ALA A 109 13.38 -6.33 -10.05
C ALA A 109 12.78 -7.66 -10.56
N GLY A 110 11.86 -8.29 -9.80
CA GLY A 110 11.32 -9.61 -10.13
C GLY A 110 12.33 -10.76 -10.01
N ALA A 111 13.43 -10.54 -9.27
CA ALA A 111 14.54 -11.49 -9.11
C ALA A 111 14.51 -12.23 -7.76
N ALA A 112 13.61 -11.86 -6.84
CA ALA A 112 13.48 -12.53 -5.55
C ALA A 112 12.83 -13.92 -5.69
N SER A 113 13.48 -14.96 -5.15
CA SER A 113 12.99 -16.35 -5.19
C SER A 113 11.63 -16.52 -4.53
N ASP A 114 11.39 -15.78 -3.45
CA ASP A 114 10.20 -15.93 -2.60
C ASP A 114 9.12 -14.90 -2.96
N GLY A 115 9.41 -14.02 -3.94
CA GLY A 115 8.49 -13.00 -4.46
C GLY A 115 8.00 -11.95 -3.45
N SER A 116 8.55 -11.92 -2.23
CA SER A 116 8.10 -11.01 -1.17
C SER A 116 9.26 -10.37 -0.41
N THR A 117 9.01 -9.19 0.16
CA THR A 117 10.00 -8.48 0.98
C THR A 117 10.07 -9.10 2.38
N PRO A 118 11.22 -9.10 3.05
CA PRO A 118 11.32 -9.52 4.44
C PRO A 118 10.37 -8.73 5.37
N PHE A 119 10.10 -9.29 6.55
CA PHE A 119 9.43 -8.52 7.61
C PHE A 119 10.30 -7.30 8.00
N ASN A 120 9.66 -6.23 8.48
CA ASN A 120 10.31 -5.01 8.97
C ASN A 120 10.96 -4.13 7.90
N THR A 121 10.62 -4.30 6.61
CA THR A 121 11.14 -3.45 5.53
C THR A 121 10.14 -2.45 4.97
N ALA A 122 8.84 -2.61 5.26
CA ALA A 122 7.79 -1.73 4.80
C ALA A 122 6.73 -1.53 5.89
N PHE A 123 6.40 -0.27 6.16
CA PHE A 123 5.38 0.11 7.13
C PHE A 123 4.44 1.14 6.54
N THR A 124 3.14 0.93 6.72
CA THR A 124 2.09 1.79 6.19
C THR A 124 1.13 2.23 7.28
N HIS A 125 0.61 3.44 7.15
CA HIS A 125 -0.55 3.94 7.86
C HIS A 125 -1.70 4.06 6.86
N ILE A 126 -2.83 3.42 7.17
CA ILE A 126 -4.01 3.39 6.31
C ILE A 126 -5.12 4.20 6.98
N THR A 127 -5.69 5.15 6.25
CA THR A 127 -6.89 5.88 6.65
C THR A 127 -8.03 5.52 5.70
N PHE A 128 -9.23 5.49 6.26
CA PHE A 128 -10.46 5.22 5.53
C PHE A 128 -11.40 6.43 5.65
N GLU A 129 -12.07 6.74 4.56
CA GLU A 129 -13.24 7.63 4.58
C GLU A 129 -14.45 6.81 4.15
N VAL A 130 -15.48 6.85 5.00
CA VAL A 130 -16.74 6.12 4.86
C VAL A 130 -17.90 7.09 5.05
N ARG A 131 -19.06 6.76 4.50
CA ARG A 131 -20.31 7.51 4.71
C ARG A 131 -20.98 7.11 6.01
#